data_AF-A0A3P7MG75-F1
#
_entry.id   AF-A0A3P7MG75-F1
#
_cell.length_a   1.000
_cell.length_b   1.000
_cell.length_c   1.000
_cell.angle_alpha   90.00
_cell.angle_beta   90.00
_cell.angle_gamma   90.00
#
_symmetry.space_group_name_H-M   'P 1'
#
loop_
_entity.id
_entity.type
_entity.pdbx_description
1 polymer ?
#
loop_
_entity_poly.entity_id
_entity_poly.type
_entity_poly.pdbx_seq_one_letter_code
_entity_poly.pdbx_strand_id
1 'polypeptide(L)' 'MRLFPDELERQFVDSHCKVIVTDKPHLHKVLLASKRCPEVKTVICTRTQRSSGALPEGVIAWDEVIATPVSSLPKYNY' A
#
# COMPACT_ATOMS: atom_id res chain seq x y z
N MET A 1 9.59 5.23 25.56
CA MET A 1 9.41 3.94 24.88
C MET A 1 8.44 4.16 23.71
N ARG A 2 8.96 4.44 22.50
CA ARG A 2 8.18 4.52 21.25
C ARG A 2 8.46 3.22 20.52
N LEU A 3 7.48 2.33 20.36
CA LEU A 3 7.74 0.93 19.94
C LEU A 3 6.94 0.44 18.73
N PHE A 4 6.28 1.33 17.97
CA PHE A 4 5.45 0.88 16.83
C PHE A 4 5.61 1.67 15.52
N PRO A 5 5.94 2.98 15.48
CA PRO A 5 6.21 3.66 14.22
C PRO A 5 7.51 3.17 13.56
N ASP A 6 8.55 2.98 14.38
CA ASP A 6 9.92 2.78 13.89
C ASP A 6 10.09 1.48 13.10
N GLU A 7 9.44 0.38 13.49
CA GLU A 7 9.68 -0.90 12.83
C GLU A 7 9.00 -0.99 11.47
N LEU A 8 7.78 -0.47 11.34
CA LEU A 8 7.08 -0.43 10.05
C LEU A 8 7.80 0.52 9.07
N GLU A 9 8.26 1.67 9.57
CA GLU A 9 9.09 2.60 8.79
C GLU A 9 10.40 1.96 8.33
N ARG A 10 11.15 1.34 9.24
CA ARG A 10 12.39 0.61 8.92
C ARG A 10 12.15 -0.48 7.91
N GLN A 11 11.09 -1.28 8.09
CA GLN A 11 10.74 -2.34 7.16
C GLN A 11 10.50 -1.79 5.75
N PHE A 12 9.86 -0.63 5.59
CA PHE A 12 9.69 -0.01 4.27
C PHE A 12 10.99 0.50 3.67
N VAL A 13 11.87 1.11 4.47
CA VAL A 13 13.15 1.65 4.00
C VAL A 13 14.13 0.52 3.66
N ASP A 14 14.32 -0.43 4.57
CA ASP A 14 15.29 -1.51 4.44
C ASP A 14 14.93 -2.47 3.29
N SER A 15 13.63 -2.64 3.00
CA SER A 15 13.17 -3.45 1.87
C SER A 15 13.08 -2.69 0.55
N HIS A 16 13.37 -1.38 0.54
CA HIS A 16 13.13 -0.51 -0.61
C HIS A 16 11.69 -0.69 -1.14
N CYS A 17 10.73 -0.64 -0.22
CA CYS A 17 9.33 -0.99 -0.49
C CYS A 17 8.74 -0.11 -1.60
N LYS A 18 8.12 -0.76 -2.60
CA LYS A 18 7.50 -0.07 -3.75
C LYS A 18 5.97 -0.07 -3.72
N VAL A 19 5.39 -1.13 -3.17
CA VAL A 19 3.95 -1.34 -3.12
C VAL A 19 3.57 -1.81 -1.73
N ILE A 20 2.57 -1.16 -1.14
CA ILE A 20 2.02 -1.53 0.17
C ILE A 20 0.57 -1.99 -0.03
N VAL A 21 0.23 -3.14 0.56
CA VAL A 21 -1.16 -3.61 0.65
C VAL A 21 -1.58 -3.57 2.11
N THR A 22 -2.68 -2.90 2.42
CA THR A 22 -3.18 -2.72 3.79
C THR A 22 -4.70 -2.64 3.82
N ASP A 23 -5.30 -2.61 5.01
CA ASP A 23 -6.74 -2.45 5.20
C ASP A 23 -7.08 -1.02 5.68
N LYS A 24 -8.38 -0.70 5.76
CA LYS A 24 -8.83 0.63 6.20
C LYS A 24 -8.39 0.98 7.63
N PRO A 25 -8.48 0.10 8.65
CA PRO A 25 -8.01 0.39 10.01
C PRO A 25 -6.52 0.76 10.11
N HIS A 26 -5.65 0.14 9.31
CA HIS A 26 -4.21 0.36 9.39
C HIS A 26 -3.71 1.43 8.41
N LEU A 27 -4.54 1.86 7.45
CA LEU A 27 -4.18 2.79 6.39
C LEU A 27 -3.50 4.07 6.89
N HIS A 28 -4.01 4.68 7.97
CA HIS A 28 -3.41 5.91 8.49
C HIS A 28 -1.96 5.70 8.98
N LYS A 29 -1.71 4.60 9.69
CA LYS A 29 -0.36 4.26 10.18
C LYS A 29 0.59 3.97 9.03
N VAL A 30 0.12 3.23 8.02
CA VAL A 30 0.87 2.93 6.79
C VAL A 30 1.24 4.20 6.04
N LEU A 31 0.30 5.13 5.87
CA LEU A 31 0.55 6.40 5.17
C LEU A 31 1.52 7.31 5.92
N LEU A 32 1.57 7.23 7.25
CA LEU A 32 2.60 7.95 8.01
C LEU A 32 3.97 7.31 7.80
N ALA A 33 4.06 5.98 7.90
CA ALA A 33 5.31 5.27 7.74
C ALA A 33 5.88 5.38 6.31
N SER A 34 5.03 5.38 5.29
CA SER A 34 5.45 5.48 3.89
C SER A 34 6.14 6.81 3.54
N LYS A 35 5.88 7.90 4.30
CA LYS A 35 6.53 9.20 4.07
C LYS A 35 8.05 9.16 4.20
N ARG A 36 8.59 8.17 4.90
CA ARG A 36 10.03 7.96 5.08
C ARG A 36 10.66 7.07 4.02
N CYS A 37 9.85 6.40 3.19
CA CYS A 37 10.31 5.56 2.09
C CYS A 37 9.85 6.17 0.75
N PRO A 38 10.69 7.01 0.09
CA PRO A 38 10.33 7.69 -1.16
C PRO A 38 10.12 6.74 -2.34
N GLU A 39 10.51 5.47 -2.20
CA GLU A 39 10.36 4.45 -3.23
C GLU A 39 8.96 3.84 -3.30
N VAL A 40 8.12 4.10 -2.28
CA VAL A 40 6.72 3.66 -2.28
C VAL A 40 5.98 4.42 -3.38
N LYS A 41 5.53 3.67 -4.40
CA LYS A 41 4.79 4.20 -5.55
C LYS A 41 3.30 3.97 -5.44
N THR A 42 2.87 2.95 -4.71
CA THR A 42 1.47 2.55 -4.67
C THR A 42 1.09 2.02 -3.30
N VAL A 43 -0.02 2.53 -2.77
CA VAL A 43 -0.68 1.98 -1.58
C VAL A 43 -2.04 1.45 -1.99
N ILE A 44 -2.28 0.17 -1.75
CA ILE A 44 -3.52 -0.52 -2.08
C ILE A 44 -4.28 -0.82 -0.79
N CYS A 45 -5.52 -0.37 -0.71
CA CYS A 45 -6.41 -0.60 0.43
C CYS A 45 -7.38 -1.75 0.13
N THR A 46 -7.24 -2.87 0.84
CA THR A 46 -8.20 -3.96 0.90
C THR A 46 -9.36 -3.51 1.79
N ARG A 47 -10.33 -2.86 1.15
CA ARG A 47 -11.56 -2.41 1.79
C ARG A 47 -12.69 -3.36 1.42
N THR A 48 -13.58 -3.68 2.34
CA THR A 48 -14.82 -4.37 1.98
C THR A 48 -15.74 -3.38 1.28
N GLN A 49 -16.49 -3.82 0.26
CA GLN A 49 -17.39 -2.96 -0.54
C GLN A 49 -18.39 -2.14 0.29
N ARG A 50 -18.61 -2.51 1.56
CA ARG A 50 -19.49 -1.79 2.52
C ARG A 50 -18.85 -0.58 3.19
N SER A 51 -17.55 -0.37 3.03
CA SER A 51 -16.86 0.79 3.59
C SER A 51 -17.04 2.00 2.66
N SER A 52 -18.14 2.73 2.86
CA SER A 52 -18.57 3.91 2.09
C SER A 52 -17.65 5.13 2.21
N GLY A 53 -16.53 5.02 2.92
CA GLY A 53 -15.58 6.11 3.10
C GLY A 53 -14.68 6.29 1.88
N ALA A 54 -14.54 7.55 1.44
CA ALA A 54 -13.51 7.94 0.47
C ALA A 54 -12.12 7.48 0.95
N LEU A 55 -11.29 7.05 0.01
CA LEU A 55 -9.88 6.79 0.27
C LEU A 55 -9.10 8.11 0.17
N PRO A 56 -8.03 8.26 0.95
CA PRO A 56 -7.09 9.37 0.77
C PRO A 56 -6.52 9.39 -0.64
N GLU A 57 -6.10 10.56 -1.10
CA GLU A 57 -5.41 10.71 -2.37
C GLU A 57 -4.17 9.80 -2.44
N GLY A 58 -3.94 9.19 -3.59
CA GLY A 58 -2.82 8.27 -3.83
C GLY A 58 -3.02 6.85 -3.30
N VAL A 59 -4.17 6.54 -2.68
CA VAL A 59 -4.51 5.18 -2.23
C VAL A 59 -5.50 4.55 -3.21
N ILE A 60 -5.14 3.40 -3.77
CA ILE A 60 -5.96 2.65 -4.73
C ILE A 60 -6.83 1.64 -3.98
N ALA A 61 -8.11 1.55 -4.31
CA ALA A 61 -8.96 0.50 -3.77
C ALA A 61 -8.65 -0.84 -4.41
N TRP A 62 -8.66 -1.92 -3.62
CA TRP A 62 -8.48 -3.27 -4.16
C TRP A 62 -9.47 -3.60 -5.29
N ASP A 63 -10.73 -3.15 -5.19
CA ASP A 63 -11.75 -3.34 -6.22
C ASP A 63 -11.35 -2.72 -7.58
N GLU A 64 -10.63 -1.58 -7.57
CA GLU A 64 -10.14 -0.94 -8.79
C GLU A 64 -8.96 -1.72 -9.39
N VAL A 65 -8.09 -2.28 -8.53
CA VAL A 65 -6.98 -3.13 -8.96
C VAL A 65 -7.49 -4.38 -9.68
N ILE A 66 -8.48 -5.08 -9.12
CA ILE A 66 -9.03 -6.30 -9.73
C ILE A 66 -9.89 -6.03 -10.97
N ALA A 67 -10.49 -4.84 -11.08
CA ALA A 67 -11.22 -4.43 -12.26
C ALA A 67 -10.29 -4.06 -13.44
N THR A 68 -8.99 -3.88 -13.18
CA THR A 68 -8.02 -3.51 -14.21
C THR A 68 -7.76 -4.69 -15.15
N PRO A 69 -7.99 -4.55 -16.47
CA PRO A 69 -7.69 -5.61 -17.43
C PRO A 69 -6.18 -5.94 -17.47
N VAL A 70 -5.84 -7.23 -17.44
CA VAL A 70 -4.44 -7.67 -17.63
C VAL A 70 -4.10 -7.57 -19.11
N SER A 71 -3.32 -6.55 -19.50
CA SER A 71 -2.93 -6.33 -20.89
C SER A 71 -1.77 -7.22 -21.34
N SER A 72 -0.86 -7.55 -20.43
CA SER A 72 0.33 -8.38 -20.70
C SER A 72 0.96 -8.84 -19.41
N LEU A 73 1.29 -10.13 -19.30
CA LEU A 73 2.16 -10.63 -18.24
C LEU A 73 3.61 -10.59 -18.74
N PRO A 74 4.56 -10.04 -17.96
CA PRO A 74 5.97 -10.12 -18.34
C PRO A 74 6.38 -11.59 -18.50
N LYS A 75 7.03 -11.90 -19.62
CA LYS A 75 7.70 -13.19 -19.79
C LYS A 75 8.93 -13.20 -18.89
N TYR A 76 8.84 -13.92 -17.77
CA TYR A 76 10.03 -14.20 -16.97
C TYR A 76 10.87 -15.24 -17.71
N ASN A 77 12.07 -14.85 -18.13
CA ASN A 77 13.09 -15.79 -18.56
C ASN A 77 13.82 -16.23 -17.29
N TYR A 78 13.50 -17.43 -16.79
CA TYR A 78 14.24 -18.08 -15.71
C TYR A 78 15.55 -18.66 -16.25
#